data_AF-A0A9W6Q9K5-F1
#
_entry.id   AF-A0A9W6Q9K5-F1
#
_cell.length_a   1.000
_cell.length_b   1.000
_cell.length_c   1.000
_cell.angle_alpha   90.00
_cell.angle_beta   90.00
_cell.angle_gamma   90.00
#
_symmetry.space_group_name_H-M   'P 1'
#
loop_
_entity.id
_entity.type
_entity.pdbx_description
1 polymer ?
#
loop_
_entity_poly.entity_id
_entity_poly.type
_entity_poly.pdbx_seq_one_letter_code
_entity_poly.pdbx_strand_id
1 'polypeptide(L)'
;MPSSSAASHRHPAAPAARPTPRPGRRHRRGLAALTVLATLAVGCSALHPRDPAPARSSAPAAPPADAQAAGAAPAAQAAQAAQAAQAAQAAQARAALAAMPAARPQAAAGQELNGRVSAAEHELALQQALAAARRWGLAALPLRAPAPPAVKPELADGPGVKRTPGLPPVVQRVPTTDRVVFLTVDDGAEKDPQFAAMVAELGVPMTAFLSDYLARSDYGYFRALQAHGVTIDNHTLTHPDLRRLGPDALQREICGQQDRLQQETGTRPRLFRPPYGEYTEAALRTAASCGVTAVPLWNEEAFPDHLEWRYADQEFHPGDIVLTHFRAPAADWKGTMPDMLRRVVDAATAQGFAIARLEDYL
;
A
#
# COMPACT_ATOMS: atom_id res chain seq x y z
N MET A 1 82.06 4.79 3.65
CA MET A 1 81.29 5.95 3.13
C MET A 1 79.84 5.51 2.93
N PRO A 2 78.83 6.34 3.23
CA PRO A 2 78.04 6.13 4.47
C PRO A 2 76.53 5.86 4.26
N SER A 3 75.88 5.51 5.38
CA SER A 3 74.54 5.90 5.88
C SER A 3 73.29 5.71 5.01
N SER A 4 72.25 5.05 5.56
CA SER A 4 71.26 5.78 6.38
C SER A 4 70.28 4.85 7.10
N SER A 5 70.01 5.21 8.36
CA SER A 5 69.02 4.64 9.28
C SER A 5 67.80 5.55 9.28
N ALA A 6 66.59 5.00 9.27
CA ALA A 6 65.35 5.76 9.49
C ALA A 6 64.56 5.14 10.65
N ALA A 7 64.60 5.84 11.79
CA ALA A 7 63.88 5.52 13.00
C ALA A 7 62.41 5.98 12.89
N SER A 8 61.51 5.14 13.42
CA SER A 8 60.08 5.38 13.55
C SER A 8 59.81 6.28 14.76
N HIS A 9 59.26 7.48 14.53
CA HIS A 9 58.76 8.35 15.60
C HIS A 9 57.26 8.13 15.81
N ARG A 10 56.90 7.65 17.00
CA ARG A 10 55.53 7.61 17.53
C ARG A 10 55.15 8.97 18.10
N HIS A 11 54.02 9.53 17.66
CA HIS A 11 53.39 10.69 18.30
C HIS A 11 52.56 10.27 19.53
N PRO A 12 52.61 11.00 20.66
CA PRO A 12 51.71 10.77 21.78
C PRO A 12 50.35 11.46 21.58
N ALA A 13 49.29 10.76 21.99
CA ALA A 13 47.90 11.20 21.94
C ALA A 13 47.59 12.30 22.98
N ALA A 14 46.76 13.28 22.59
CA ALA A 14 46.23 14.33 23.46
C ALA A 14 44.98 13.83 24.24
N PRO A 15 44.75 14.29 25.49
CA PRO A 15 43.62 13.84 26.30
C PRO A 15 42.30 14.52 25.92
N ALA A 16 41.22 13.72 25.90
CA ALA A 16 39.86 14.14 25.60
C ALA A 16 39.26 15.02 26.72
N ALA A 17 38.68 16.15 26.33
CA ALA A 17 37.94 17.05 27.21
C ALA A 17 36.52 16.50 27.50
N ARG A 18 36.09 16.57 28.77
CA ARG A 18 34.74 16.19 29.22
C ARG A 18 33.73 17.30 28.88
N PRO A 19 32.49 16.97 28.44
CA PRO A 19 31.45 17.98 28.22
C PRO A 19 30.79 18.41 29.54
N THR A 20 30.54 19.71 29.66
CA THR A 20 29.77 20.34 30.75
C THR A 20 28.25 20.28 30.46
N PRO A 21 27.39 20.10 31.47
CA PRO A 21 25.94 20.06 31.28
C PRO A 21 25.35 21.48 31.17
N ARG A 22 24.49 21.71 30.17
CA ARG A 22 23.65 22.92 30.07
C ARG A 22 22.41 22.81 30.99
N PRO A 23 21.99 23.88 31.68
CA PRO A 23 20.80 23.86 32.53
C PRO A 23 19.51 23.98 31.72
N GLY A 24 18.49 23.23 32.15
CA GLY A 24 17.21 23.06 31.47
C GLY A 24 16.30 24.30 31.47
N ARG A 25 15.55 24.44 30.37
CA ARG A 25 14.44 25.38 30.25
C ARG A 25 13.16 24.75 30.81
N ARG A 26 12.56 25.42 31.80
CA ARG A 26 11.23 25.11 32.34
C ARG A 26 10.15 25.55 31.36
N HIS A 27 9.32 24.62 30.89
CA HIS A 27 8.07 24.94 30.20
C HIS A 27 6.95 25.17 31.23
N ARG A 28 6.40 26.39 31.26
CA ARG A 28 5.14 26.70 31.93
C ARG A 28 3.98 26.23 31.06
N ARG A 29 3.18 25.31 31.59
CA ARG A 29 1.89 24.86 31.04
C ARG A 29 0.84 25.96 31.30
N GLY A 30 0.18 26.42 30.25
CA GLY A 30 -1.08 27.17 30.32
C GLY A 30 -2.20 26.26 29.81
N LEU A 31 -3.09 25.87 30.72
CA LEU A 31 -4.35 25.15 30.45
C LEU A 31 -5.51 26.16 30.32
N ALA A 32 -6.61 25.67 29.75
CA ALA A 32 -7.99 26.19 29.77
C ALA A 32 -8.41 26.98 28.51
N ALA A 33 -9.60 26.78 27.93
CA ALA A 33 -10.66 25.79 28.10
C ALA A 33 -11.56 25.88 26.85
N LEU A 34 -12.04 24.74 26.36
CA LEU A 34 -12.97 24.68 25.22
C LEU A 34 -14.39 24.42 25.75
N THR A 35 -15.30 25.37 25.53
CA THR A 35 -16.72 25.26 25.90
C THR A 35 -17.49 24.58 24.78
N VAL A 36 -18.09 23.43 25.07
CA VAL A 36 -19.00 22.69 24.17
C VAL A 36 -20.44 23.13 24.46
N LEU A 37 -21.16 23.61 23.44
CA LEU A 37 -22.61 23.77 23.49
C LEU A 37 -23.26 22.56 22.80
N ALA A 38 -24.03 21.79 23.57
CA ALA A 38 -24.91 20.74 23.09
C ALA A 38 -26.29 21.32 22.76
N THR A 39 -26.89 20.89 21.66
CA THR A 39 -28.34 21.01 21.44
C THR A 39 -28.92 19.64 21.10
N LEU A 40 -29.90 19.23 21.91
CA LEU A 40 -30.76 18.06 21.76
C LEU A 40 -31.95 18.43 20.87
N ALA A 41 -32.35 17.53 19.97
CA ALA A 41 -33.72 17.47 19.48
C ALA A 41 -34.16 16.00 19.33
N VAL A 42 -35.32 15.74 19.91
CA VAL A 42 -36.00 14.45 20.10
C VAL A 42 -36.86 14.12 18.87
N GLY A 43 -37.00 12.84 18.54
CA GLY A 43 -38.02 12.35 17.62
C GLY A 43 -38.16 10.83 17.63
N CYS A 44 -39.08 10.32 18.45
CA CYS A 44 -39.50 8.93 18.52
C CYS A 44 -40.32 8.51 17.28
N SER A 45 -40.17 7.25 16.83
CA SER A 45 -41.28 6.27 16.78
C SER A 45 -40.80 4.89 16.33
N ALA A 46 -41.31 3.87 17.03
CA ALA A 46 -41.03 2.45 16.87
C ALA A 46 -41.80 1.82 15.69
N LEU A 47 -41.34 0.66 15.21
CA LEU A 47 -42.08 -0.62 15.15
C LEU A 47 -41.26 -1.67 14.36
N HIS A 48 -41.25 -2.90 14.87
CA HIS A 48 -40.74 -4.17 14.32
C HIS A 48 -41.81 -5.25 14.68
N PRO A 49 -41.73 -6.51 14.23
CA PRO A 49 -41.61 -7.04 12.87
C PRO A 49 -42.65 -8.16 12.61
N ARG A 50 -42.80 -8.66 11.37
CA ARG A 50 -43.40 -9.99 11.12
C ARG A 50 -42.86 -10.62 9.83
N ASP A 51 -42.19 -11.77 9.99
CA ASP A 51 -42.05 -12.84 8.98
C ASP A 51 -43.07 -13.95 9.27
N PRO A 52 -43.46 -14.76 8.25
CA PRO A 52 -43.26 -16.21 8.41
C PRO A 52 -42.83 -16.97 7.13
N ALA A 53 -41.83 -17.84 7.33
CA ALA A 53 -41.61 -19.26 6.92
C ALA A 53 -42.21 -19.90 5.62
N PRO A 54 -41.59 -21.00 5.10
CA PRO A 54 -41.52 -21.31 3.66
C PRO A 54 -42.44 -22.45 3.15
N ALA A 55 -42.64 -22.48 1.82
CA ALA A 55 -43.43 -23.49 1.10
C ALA A 55 -42.58 -24.67 0.59
N ARG A 56 -43.22 -25.85 0.56
CA ARG A 56 -42.66 -27.19 0.30
C ARG A 56 -42.60 -27.57 -1.19
N SER A 57 -41.64 -28.43 -1.50
CA SER A 57 -41.41 -29.18 -2.74
C SER A 57 -42.47 -30.25 -3.01
N SER A 58 -42.86 -30.44 -4.28
CA SER A 58 -43.44 -31.69 -4.79
C SER A 58 -43.17 -31.86 -6.29
N ALA A 59 -42.64 -33.02 -6.67
CA ALA A 59 -42.47 -33.49 -8.05
C ALA A 59 -43.48 -34.62 -8.34
N PRO A 60 -43.93 -34.84 -9.58
CA PRO A 60 -44.65 -36.05 -9.94
C PRO A 60 -43.89 -36.98 -10.91
N ALA A 61 -44.19 -38.26 -10.77
CA ALA A 61 -43.65 -39.42 -11.46
C ALA A 61 -44.33 -39.72 -12.82
N ALA A 62 -43.66 -40.54 -13.63
CA ALA A 62 -44.08 -41.00 -14.97
C ALA A 62 -44.89 -42.33 -14.94
N PRO A 63 -45.68 -42.61 -16.00
CA PRO A 63 -46.11 -43.98 -16.36
C PRO A 63 -45.75 -44.40 -17.81
N PRO A 64 -45.96 -45.69 -18.20
CA PRO A 64 -45.06 -46.46 -19.07
C PRO A 64 -45.53 -46.68 -20.53
N ALA A 65 -44.70 -47.42 -21.27
CA ALA A 65 -44.79 -47.76 -22.70
C ALA A 65 -45.56 -49.07 -23.00
N ASP A 66 -46.33 -49.10 -24.09
CA ASP A 66 -46.20 -49.99 -25.26
C ASP A 66 -47.51 -50.06 -26.09
N ALA A 67 -47.44 -49.83 -27.42
CA ALA A 67 -48.22 -50.53 -28.47
C ALA A 67 -47.94 -49.98 -29.90
N GLN A 68 -47.18 -50.80 -30.65
CA GLN A 68 -47.02 -51.02 -32.10
C GLN A 68 -47.82 -50.23 -33.18
N ALA A 69 -47.03 -49.58 -34.04
CA ALA A 69 -46.94 -49.59 -35.52
C ALA A 69 -48.10 -50.05 -36.44
N ALA A 70 -48.54 -49.12 -37.31
CA ALA A 70 -48.84 -49.38 -38.72
C ALA A 70 -48.73 -48.05 -39.54
N GLY A 71 -47.84 -47.98 -40.54
CA GLY A 71 -47.78 -46.87 -41.51
C GLY A 71 -46.38 -46.41 -41.95
N ALA A 72 -45.49 -47.31 -42.39
CA ALA A 72 -44.08 -47.00 -42.65
C ALA A 72 -43.72 -46.54 -44.09
N ALA A 73 -44.68 -46.31 -45.00
CA ALA A 73 -44.39 -45.90 -46.37
C ALA A 73 -44.40 -44.37 -46.64
N PRO A 74 -45.29 -43.54 -46.07
CA PRO A 74 -45.29 -42.09 -46.33
C PRO A 74 -44.21 -41.33 -45.53
N ALA A 75 -43.80 -41.89 -44.38
CA ALA A 75 -42.82 -41.24 -43.48
C ALA A 75 -41.39 -41.28 -44.03
N ALA A 76 -41.02 -42.33 -44.77
CA ALA A 76 -39.70 -42.47 -45.37
C ALA A 76 -39.48 -41.49 -46.55
N GLN A 77 -40.51 -41.25 -47.36
CA GLN A 77 -40.47 -40.27 -48.45
C GLN A 77 -40.46 -38.83 -47.93
N ALA A 78 -41.21 -38.54 -46.85
CA ALA A 78 -41.17 -37.24 -46.18
C ALA A 78 -39.80 -36.97 -45.52
N ALA A 79 -39.17 -37.99 -44.92
CA ALA A 79 -37.84 -37.87 -44.33
C ALA A 79 -36.74 -37.65 -45.39
N GLN A 80 -36.82 -38.32 -46.54
CA GLN A 80 -35.89 -38.09 -47.66
C GLN A 80 -36.05 -36.71 -48.28
N ALA A 81 -37.28 -36.20 -48.42
CA ALA A 81 -37.53 -34.84 -48.90
C ALA A 81 -36.99 -33.78 -47.91
N ALA A 82 -37.15 -34.01 -46.60
CA ALA A 82 -36.61 -33.13 -45.56
C ALA A 82 -35.07 -33.11 -45.53
N GLN A 83 -34.42 -34.27 -45.70
CA GLN A 83 -32.96 -34.36 -45.80
C GLN A 83 -32.42 -33.68 -47.07
N ALA A 84 -33.11 -33.82 -48.21
CA ALA A 84 -32.75 -33.12 -49.44
C ALA A 84 -32.89 -31.60 -49.30
N ALA A 85 -33.93 -31.12 -48.62
CA ALA A 85 -34.13 -29.69 -48.34
C ALA A 85 -33.05 -29.14 -47.38
N GLN A 86 -32.68 -29.89 -46.35
CA GLN A 86 -31.59 -29.52 -45.43
C GLN A 86 -30.23 -29.51 -46.15
N ALA A 87 -29.97 -30.47 -47.05
CA ALA A 87 -28.76 -30.48 -47.85
C ALA A 87 -28.70 -29.29 -48.83
N ALA A 88 -29.83 -28.91 -49.43
CA ALA A 88 -29.93 -27.73 -50.28
C ALA A 88 -29.73 -26.42 -49.50
N GLN A 89 -30.31 -26.30 -48.29
CA GLN A 89 -30.07 -25.16 -47.41
C GLN A 89 -28.61 -25.09 -46.93
N ALA A 90 -27.99 -26.23 -46.61
CA ALA A 90 -26.57 -26.28 -46.27
C ALA A 90 -25.67 -25.91 -47.46
N ALA A 91 -26.03 -26.31 -48.69
CA ALA A 91 -25.31 -25.92 -49.90
C ALA A 91 -25.47 -24.42 -50.20
N GLN A 92 -26.67 -23.86 -50.03
CA GLN A 92 -26.92 -22.43 -50.17
C GLN A 92 -26.19 -21.62 -49.09
N ALA A 93 -26.14 -22.09 -47.85
CA ALA A 93 -25.38 -21.47 -46.78
C ALA A 93 -23.87 -21.49 -47.05
N ARG A 94 -23.34 -22.61 -47.56
CA ARG A 94 -21.92 -22.71 -47.97
C ARG A 94 -21.59 -21.80 -49.16
N ALA A 95 -22.48 -21.73 -50.14
CA ALA A 95 -22.33 -20.83 -51.28
C ALA A 95 -22.41 -19.35 -50.87
N ALA A 96 -23.30 -19.01 -49.92
CA ALA A 96 -23.40 -17.67 -49.36
C ALA A 96 -22.14 -17.29 -48.58
N LEU A 97 -21.58 -18.21 -47.79
CA LEU A 97 -20.32 -18.00 -47.06
C LEU A 97 -19.12 -17.86 -48.01
N ALA A 98 -19.09 -18.63 -49.10
CA ALA A 98 -18.04 -18.55 -50.13
C ALA A 98 -18.15 -17.30 -51.01
N ALA A 99 -19.34 -16.69 -51.12
CA ALA A 99 -19.60 -15.44 -51.83
C ALA A 99 -19.41 -14.19 -50.96
N MET A 100 -19.17 -14.34 -49.64
CA MET A 100 -18.80 -13.20 -48.80
C MET A 100 -17.42 -12.69 -49.22
N PRO A 101 -17.26 -11.39 -49.53
CA PRO A 101 -15.94 -10.83 -49.79
C PRO A 101 -15.05 -11.12 -48.58
N ALA A 102 -13.86 -11.67 -48.81
CA ALA A 102 -12.89 -11.92 -47.75
C ALA A 102 -12.78 -10.66 -46.89
N ALA A 103 -13.16 -10.78 -45.61
CA ALA A 103 -13.04 -9.68 -44.67
C ALA A 103 -11.58 -9.21 -44.72
N ARG A 104 -11.35 -7.97 -45.19
CA ARG A 104 -10.07 -7.29 -44.97
C ARG A 104 -9.73 -7.45 -43.49
N PRO A 105 -8.44 -7.56 -43.11
CA PRO A 105 -8.06 -7.84 -41.73
C PRO A 105 -8.43 -6.67 -40.81
N GLN A 106 -9.70 -6.63 -40.36
CA GLN A 106 -10.20 -5.71 -39.36
C GLN A 106 -9.50 -5.94 -38.01
N ALA A 107 -8.99 -7.15 -37.78
CA ALA A 107 -8.14 -7.48 -36.63
C ALA A 107 -6.82 -6.69 -36.64
N ALA A 108 -6.14 -6.56 -37.77
CA ALA A 108 -4.89 -5.80 -37.87
C ALA A 108 -5.14 -4.30 -37.70
N ALA A 109 -6.18 -3.76 -38.34
CA ALA A 109 -6.58 -2.36 -38.16
C ALA A 109 -7.03 -2.06 -36.72
N GLY A 110 -7.74 -2.99 -36.07
CA GLY A 110 -8.14 -2.89 -34.67
C GLY A 110 -6.94 -2.99 -33.71
N GLN A 111 -5.96 -3.85 -33.99
CA GLN A 111 -4.71 -3.92 -33.23
C GLN A 111 -3.86 -2.65 -33.40
N GLU A 112 -3.78 -2.09 -34.60
CA GLU A 112 -3.09 -0.81 -34.85
C GLU A 112 -3.80 0.37 -34.20
N LEU A 113 -5.14 0.43 -34.23
CA LEU A 113 -5.93 1.45 -33.54
C LEU A 113 -5.78 1.34 -32.02
N ASN A 114 -5.89 0.14 -31.46
CA ASN A 114 -5.65 -0.11 -30.05
C ASN A 114 -4.19 0.24 -29.66
N GLY A 115 -3.22 -0.08 -30.53
CA GLY A 115 -1.82 0.30 -30.36
C GLY A 115 -1.62 1.82 -30.34
N ARG A 116 -2.24 2.56 -31.27
CA ARG A 116 -2.17 4.03 -31.33
C ARG A 116 -2.88 4.70 -30.16
N VAL A 117 -4.04 4.18 -29.75
CA VAL A 117 -4.74 4.65 -28.55
C VAL A 117 -3.86 4.45 -27.32
N SER A 118 -3.26 3.26 -27.16
CA SER A 118 -2.35 2.99 -26.03
C SER A 118 -1.08 3.85 -26.05
N ALA A 119 -0.56 4.18 -27.23
CA ALA A 119 0.59 5.09 -27.36
C ALA A 119 0.21 6.53 -27.01
N ALA A 120 -0.96 7.01 -27.46
CA ALA A 120 -1.45 8.34 -27.14
C ALA A 120 -1.79 8.49 -25.65
N GLU A 121 -2.37 7.45 -25.03
CA GLU A 121 -2.60 7.38 -23.58
C GLU A 121 -1.27 7.42 -22.81
N HIS A 122 -0.26 6.69 -23.29
CA HIS A 122 1.07 6.70 -22.69
C HIS A 122 1.75 8.07 -22.80
N GLU A 123 1.65 8.72 -23.96
CA GLU A 123 2.19 10.06 -24.18
C GLU A 123 1.49 11.10 -23.30
N LEU A 124 0.16 11.03 -23.19
CA LEU A 124 -0.61 11.90 -22.30
C LEU A 124 -0.21 11.69 -20.84
N ALA A 125 -0.08 10.44 -20.39
CA ALA A 125 0.37 10.12 -19.03
C ALA A 125 1.78 10.67 -18.74
N LEU A 126 2.69 10.55 -19.70
CA LEU A 126 4.03 11.13 -19.58
C LEU A 126 4.00 12.66 -19.51
N GLN A 127 3.19 13.32 -20.35
CA GLN A 127 3.02 14.77 -20.32
C GLN A 127 2.45 15.25 -18.98
N GLN A 128 1.46 14.53 -18.43
CA GLN A 128 0.89 14.81 -17.12
C GLN A 128 1.92 14.64 -16.00
N ALA A 129 2.71 13.55 -16.02
CA ALA A 129 3.77 13.31 -15.06
C ALA A 129 4.84 14.41 -15.11
N LEU A 130 5.25 14.85 -16.32
CA LEU A 130 6.20 15.96 -16.50
C LEU A 130 5.65 17.28 -15.97
N ALA A 131 4.37 17.56 -16.21
CA ALA A 131 3.73 18.77 -15.68
C ALA A 131 3.67 18.75 -14.15
N ALA A 132 3.30 17.61 -13.55
CA ALA A 132 3.29 17.42 -12.10
C ALA A 132 4.70 17.59 -11.51
N ALA A 133 5.71 16.92 -12.08
CA ALA A 133 7.09 17.03 -11.62
C ALA A 133 7.60 18.48 -11.66
N ARG A 134 7.28 19.24 -12.71
CA ARG A 134 7.61 20.67 -12.79
C ARG A 134 6.88 21.51 -11.75
N ARG A 135 5.58 21.29 -11.56
CA ARG A 135 4.76 22.01 -10.57
C ARG A 135 5.28 21.81 -9.15
N TRP A 136 5.69 20.60 -8.83
CA TRP A 136 6.24 20.26 -7.52
C TRP A 136 7.75 20.46 -7.41
N GLY A 137 8.43 20.96 -8.45
CA GLY A 137 9.85 21.28 -8.40
C GLY A 137 10.77 20.07 -8.24
N LEU A 138 10.38 18.90 -8.74
CA LEU A 138 11.26 17.72 -8.81
C LEU A 138 12.40 17.96 -9.80
N ALA A 139 13.58 17.44 -9.49
CA ALA A 139 14.76 17.52 -10.34
C ALA A 139 14.63 16.63 -11.60
N ALA A 140 13.94 15.50 -11.47
CA ALA A 140 13.67 14.55 -12.55
C ALA A 140 12.31 13.86 -12.33
N LEU A 141 11.83 13.16 -13.35
CA LEU A 141 10.66 12.30 -13.17
C LEU A 141 10.97 11.17 -12.16
N PRO A 142 10.05 10.87 -11.23
CA PRO A 142 10.20 9.73 -10.35
C PRO A 142 10.39 8.45 -11.16
N LEU A 143 11.35 7.60 -10.75
CA LEU A 143 11.51 6.29 -11.38
C LEU A 143 10.31 5.41 -11.08
N ARG A 144 9.83 4.71 -12.11
CA ARG A 144 8.73 3.75 -11.97
C ARG A 144 9.24 2.49 -11.27
N ALA A 145 8.56 2.09 -10.20
CA ALA A 145 8.83 0.81 -9.55
C ALA A 145 8.66 -0.35 -10.55
N PRO A 146 9.45 -1.43 -10.42
CA PRO A 146 9.20 -2.66 -11.15
C PRO A 146 7.82 -3.23 -10.82
N ALA A 147 7.35 -4.16 -11.63
CA ALA A 147 6.13 -4.89 -11.29
C ALA A 147 6.31 -5.60 -9.93
N PRO A 148 5.27 -5.66 -9.07
CA PRO A 148 5.34 -6.39 -7.81
C PRO A 148 5.88 -7.81 -8.01
N PRO A 149 6.74 -8.30 -7.11
CA PRO A 149 7.30 -9.63 -7.25
C PRO A 149 6.18 -10.68 -7.17
N ALA A 150 6.21 -11.66 -8.08
CA ALA A 150 5.19 -12.72 -8.13
C ALA A 150 5.14 -13.55 -6.83
N VAL A 151 6.28 -13.65 -6.14
CA VAL A 151 6.41 -14.25 -4.82
C VAL A 151 7.11 -13.24 -3.92
N LYS A 152 6.53 -12.96 -2.76
CA LYS A 152 7.12 -12.04 -1.79
C LYS A 152 8.48 -12.56 -1.32
N PRO A 153 9.47 -11.68 -1.09
CA PRO A 153 10.74 -12.08 -0.52
C PRO A 153 10.60 -12.91 0.75
N GLU A 154 11.44 -13.92 0.90
CA GLU A 154 11.53 -14.65 2.16
C GLU A 154 12.16 -13.75 3.22
N LEU A 155 11.43 -13.50 4.31
CA LEU A 155 11.90 -12.72 5.45
C LEU A 155 12.78 -13.58 6.38
N ALA A 156 13.89 -14.11 5.85
CA ALA A 156 14.87 -14.88 6.62
C ALA A 156 15.69 -13.97 7.55
N ASP A 157 16.19 -14.52 8.66
CA ASP A 157 17.04 -13.79 9.61
C ASP A 157 18.30 -13.24 8.92
N GLY A 158 18.60 -11.95 9.13
CA GLY A 158 19.75 -11.30 8.49
C GLY A 158 19.88 -9.80 8.82
N PRO A 159 20.79 -9.08 8.13
CA PRO A 159 21.16 -7.69 8.44
C PRO A 159 20.03 -6.65 8.46
N GLY A 160 18.83 -6.98 7.96
CA GLY A 160 17.65 -6.10 7.97
C GLY A 160 16.36 -6.80 8.42
N VAL A 161 16.43 -8.07 8.82
CA VAL A 161 15.27 -8.86 9.25
C VAL A 161 15.62 -9.62 10.51
N LYS A 162 14.82 -9.44 11.55
CA LYS A 162 14.93 -10.19 12.80
C LYS A 162 13.65 -10.99 13.00
N ARG A 163 13.79 -12.30 13.12
CA ARG A 163 12.72 -13.23 13.45
C ARG A 163 12.83 -13.67 14.89
N THR A 164 11.69 -14.06 15.41
CA THR A 164 11.60 -14.84 16.64
C THR A 164 10.54 -15.91 16.37
N PRO A 165 10.79 -17.19 16.66
CA PRO A 165 9.83 -18.25 16.34
C PRO A 165 8.42 -17.96 16.84
N GLY A 166 7.43 -18.08 15.95
CA GLY A 166 6.03 -17.82 16.25
C GLY A 166 5.64 -16.34 16.39
N LEU A 167 6.56 -15.40 16.18
CA LEU A 167 6.30 -13.95 16.22
C LEU A 167 6.42 -13.34 14.81
N PRO A 168 5.79 -12.18 14.57
CA PRO A 168 5.93 -11.47 13.31
C PRO A 168 7.40 -11.03 13.12
N PRO A 169 7.98 -11.18 11.92
CA PRO A 169 9.32 -10.68 11.64
C PRO A 169 9.37 -9.16 11.77
N VAL A 170 10.47 -8.67 12.35
CA VAL A 170 10.80 -7.24 12.41
C VAL A 170 11.71 -6.93 11.24
N VAL A 171 11.32 -5.97 10.40
CA VAL A 171 11.97 -5.69 9.11
C VAL A 171 12.41 -4.24 9.05
N GLN A 172 13.72 -4.00 9.06
CA GLN A 172 14.34 -2.67 8.82
C GLN A 172 14.63 -2.45 7.34
N ARG A 173 14.93 -3.54 6.62
CA ARG A 173 15.19 -3.56 5.19
C ARG A 173 14.60 -4.82 4.58
N VAL A 174 13.82 -4.66 3.52
CA VAL A 174 13.24 -5.78 2.78
C VAL A 174 14.36 -6.52 2.03
N PRO A 175 14.44 -7.86 2.11
CA PRO A 175 15.46 -8.63 1.41
C PRO A 175 15.13 -8.75 -0.09
N THR A 176 15.39 -7.69 -0.86
CA THR A 176 15.17 -7.66 -2.31
C THR A 176 16.43 -7.24 -3.07
N THR A 177 16.51 -7.65 -4.33
CA THR A 177 17.53 -7.17 -5.29
C THR A 177 17.02 -6.02 -6.16
N ASP A 178 15.72 -5.75 -6.12
CA ASP A 178 15.13 -4.64 -6.87
C ASP A 178 15.70 -3.31 -6.36
N ARG A 179 15.98 -2.40 -7.29
CA ARG A 179 16.41 -1.02 -7.00
C ARG A 179 15.21 -0.19 -6.54
N VAL A 180 14.65 -0.56 -5.40
CA VAL A 180 13.51 0.10 -4.78
C VAL A 180 13.78 0.46 -3.32
N VAL A 181 13.13 1.53 -2.88
CA VAL A 181 13.00 1.90 -1.46
C VAL A 181 11.53 2.07 -1.12
N PHE A 182 11.19 2.03 0.17
CA PHE A 182 9.82 2.08 0.66
C PHE A 182 9.61 3.31 1.53
N LEU A 183 8.85 4.29 1.04
CA LEU A 183 8.52 5.48 1.82
C LEU A 183 7.37 5.18 2.78
N THR A 184 7.62 5.42 4.07
CA THR A 184 6.65 5.22 5.14
C THR A 184 6.47 6.48 5.98
N VAL A 185 5.25 6.77 6.43
CA VAL A 185 4.92 7.99 7.18
C VAL A 185 4.16 7.68 8.46
N ASP A 186 4.71 8.09 9.60
CA ASP A 186 4.14 7.77 10.91
C ASP A 186 3.20 8.86 11.43
N ASP A 187 2.42 8.46 12.43
CA ASP A 187 1.53 9.24 13.29
C ASP A 187 0.21 9.71 12.66
N GLY A 188 0.29 10.66 11.74
CA GLY A 188 -0.88 11.38 11.22
C GLY A 188 -1.24 12.66 11.97
N ALA A 189 -0.25 13.38 12.54
CA ALA A 189 -0.52 14.65 13.21
C ALA A 189 -0.98 15.74 12.21
N GLU A 190 -0.21 15.96 11.14
CA GLU A 190 -0.50 16.93 10.10
C GLU A 190 -1.41 16.37 8.98
N LYS A 191 -2.34 17.19 8.48
CA LYS A 191 -3.24 16.86 7.36
C LYS A 191 -3.08 17.89 6.25
N ASP A 192 -1.85 18.02 5.74
CA ASP A 192 -1.49 19.03 4.74
C ASP A 192 -2.18 18.74 3.38
N PRO A 193 -3.12 19.58 2.92
CA PRO A 193 -3.80 19.36 1.65
C PRO A 193 -2.86 19.45 0.44
N GLN A 194 -1.75 20.21 0.53
CA GLN A 194 -0.76 20.26 -0.55
C GLN A 194 0.01 18.95 -0.66
N PHE A 195 0.30 18.30 0.46
CA PHE A 195 0.89 16.96 0.45
C PHE A 195 -0.05 15.95 -0.20
N ALA A 196 -1.34 15.94 0.16
CA ALA A 196 -2.32 15.06 -0.46
C ALA A 196 -2.45 15.29 -1.97
N ALA A 197 -2.44 16.55 -2.42
CA ALA A 197 -2.43 16.90 -3.84
C ALA A 197 -1.16 16.39 -4.54
N MET A 198 0.02 16.56 -3.92
CA MET A 198 1.29 16.09 -4.48
C MET A 198 1.32 14.56 -4.61
N VAL A 199 0.87 13.83 -3.60
CA VAL A 199 0.75 12.37 -3.63
C VAL A 199 -0.18 11.93 -4.76
N ALA A 200 -1.36 12.56 -4.86
CA ALA A 200 -2.34 12.24 -5.89
C ALA A 200 -1.81 12.45 -7.31
N GLU A 201 -1.07 13.53 -7.54
CA GLU A 201 -0.58 13.88 -8.88
C GLU A 201 0.67 13.10 -9.28
N LEU A 202 1.56 12.79 -8.33
CA LEU A 202 2.79 12.04 -8.62
C LEU A 202 2.58 10.53 -8.59
N GLY A 203 1.54 10.05 -7.91
CA GLY A 203 1.27 8.62 -7.76
C GLY A 203 2.38 7.85 -7.04
N VAL A 204 3.11 8.52 -6.13
CA VAL A 204 4.20 7.90 -5.36
C VAL A 204 3.60 6.91 -4.36
N PRO A 205 3.97 5.61 -4.41
CA PRO A 205 3.48 4.64 -3.45
C PRO A 205 4.02 4.91 -2.05
N MET A 206 3.16 4.79 -1.04
CA MET A 206 3.52 5.09 0.36
C MET A 206 2.71 4.25 1.34
N THR A 207 3.29 3.99 2.51
CA THR A 207 2.61 3.34 3.64
C THR A 207 2.51 4.31 4.83
N ALA A 208 1.30 4.57 5.31
CA ALA A 208 1.07 5.40 6.48
C ALA A 208 0.83 4.53 7.72
N PHE A 209 1.60 4.71 8.79
CA PHE A 209 1.34 4.08 10.10
C PHE A 209 0.67 5.10 11.01
N LEU A 210 -0.63 4.95 11.24
CA LEU A 210 -1.41 5.97 11.95
C LEU A 210 -1.62 5.64 13.43
N SER A 211 -1.48 6.68 14.25
CA SER A 211 -1.86 6.70 15.66
C SER A 211 -3.25 7.32 15.80
N ASP A 212 -4.25 6.62 16.36
CA ASP A 212 -5.64 7.15 16.43
C ASP A 212 -5.72 8.51 17.10
N TYR A 213 -5.00 8.72 18.22
CA TYR A 213 -5.10 9.97 18.97
C TYR A 213 -4.76 11.22 18.12
N LEU A 214 -3.94 11.05 17.07
CA LEU A 214 -3.58 12.09 16.11
C LEU A 214 -4.46 12.04 14.86
N ALA A 215 -4.70 10.86 14.31
CA ALA A 215 -5.44 10.70 13.06
C ALA A 215 -6.92 11.03 13.20
N ARG A 216 -7.54 10.76 14.36
CA ARG A 216 -8.99 10.87 14.60
C ARG A 216 -9.60 12.25 14.41
N SER A 217 -8.79 13.30 14.36
CA SER A 217 -9.29 14.63 14.03
C SER A 217 -9.82 14.72 12.60
N ASP A 218 -9.29 13.90 11.69
CA ASP A 218 -9.70 13.86 10.29
C ASP A 218 -9.26 12.55 9.60
N TYR A 219 -10.06 11.49 9.74
CA TYR A 219 -9.89 10.27 8.93
C TYR A 219 -10.28 10.45 7.46
N GLY A 220 -11.00 11.53 7.11
CA GLY A 220 -11.34 11.85 5.72
C GLY A 220 -10.10 12.12 4.88
N TYR A 221 -9.14 12.86 5.45
CA TYR A 221 -7.84 13.10 4.83
C TYR A 221 -7.11 11.80 4.47
N PHE A 222 -7.03 10.84 5.40
CA PHE A 222 -6.32 9.58 5.15
C PHE A 222 -7.08 8.67 4.17
N ARG A 223 -8.42 8.67 4.17
CA ARG A 223 -9.21 8.00 3.13
C ARG A 223 -8.96 8.58 1.74
N ALA A 224 -8.75 9.90 1.64
CA ALA A 224 -8.39 10.52 0.37
C ALA A 224 -7.01 10.04 -0.11
N LEU A 225 -6.00 9.98 0.78
CA LEU A 225 -4.70 9.39 0.46
C LEU A 225 -4.83 7.92 0.03
N GLN A 226 -5.68 7.15 0.71
CA GLN A 226 -5.94 5.74 0.39
C GLN A 226 -6.53 5.56 -1.02
N ALA A 227 -7.40 6.46 -1.46
CA ALA A 227 -7.93 6.46 -2.82
C ALA A 227 -6.84 6.69 -3.90
N HIS A 228 -5.69 7.25 -3.52
CA HIS A 228 -4.53 7.45 -4.37
C HIS A 228 -3.44 6.39 -4.17
N GLY A 229 -3.75 5.28 -3.51
CA GLY A 229 -2.86 4.12 -3.40
C GLY A 229 -1.96 4.12 -2.16
N VAL A 230 -2.12 5.08 -1.24
CA VAL A 230 -1.46 5.03 0.07
C VAL A 230 -2.09 3.94 0.94
N THR A 231 -1.28 3.07 1.51
CA THR A 231 -1.77 2.09 2.49
C THR A 231 -1.79 2.67 3.90
N ILE A 232 -2.67 2.14 4.74
CA ILE A 232 -2.84 2.61 6.12
C ILE A 232 -2.70 1.41 7.05
N ASP A 233 -1.71 1.50 7.94
CA ASP A 233 -1.35 0.47 8.90
C ASP A 233 -1.23 1.02 10.33
N ASN A 234 -0.96 0.12 11.28
CA ASN A 234 -1.15 0.35 12.70
C ASN A 234 0.06 1.01 13.39
N HIS A 235 -0.18 2.12 14.11
CA HIS A 235 0.81 2.77 14.98
C HIS A 235 0.30 2.99 16.42
N THR A 236 -0.52 2.07 16.93
CA THR A 236 -1.21 2.11 18.25
C THR A 236 -2.31 3.16 18.36
N LEU A 237 -3.05 3.16 19.47
CA LEU A 237 -4.11 4.13 19.71
C LEU A 237 -3.52 5.45 20.21
N THR A 238 -2.63 5.40 21.20
CA THR A 238 -2.19 6.58 21.95
C THR A 238 -0.67 6.85 21.89
N HIS A 239 0.06 6.11 21.05
CA HIS A 239 1.51 6.22 20.89
C HIS A 239 2.31 6.09 22.21
N PRO A 240 2.06 5.07 23.05
CA PRO A 240 2.83 4.85 24.28
C PRO A 240 4.14 4.08 24.02
N ASP A 241 5.10 4.19 24.94
CA ASP A 241 6.23 3.26 25.00
C ASP A 241 5.75 1.87 25.44
N LEU A 242 5.65 0.95 24.48
CA LEU A 242 5.09 -0.40 24.68
C LEU A 242 5.90 -1.26 25.65
N ARG A 243 7.17 -0.94 25.89
CA ARG A 243 8.02 -1.67 26.85
C ARG A 243 7.56 -1.47 28.29
N ARG A 244 6.73 -0.46 28.54
CA ARG A 244 6.21 -0.10 29.87
C ARG A 244 4.80 -0.61 30.13
N LEU A 245 4.20 -1.30 29.16
CA LEU A 245 2.81 -1.73 29.24
C LEU A 245 2.67 -3.19 29.71
N GLY A 246 1.64 -3.44 30.50
CA GLY A 246 1.18 -4.78 30.82
C GLY A 246 0.32 -5.38 29.69
N PRO A 247 -0.02 -6.68 29.75
CA PRO A 247 -0.72 -7.41 28.68
C PRO A 247 -2.02 -6.74 28.23
N ASP A 248 -2.90 -6.33 29.14
CA ASP A 248 -4.17 -5.71 28.77
C ASP A 248 -3.98 -4.35 28.09
N ALA A 249 -2.95 -3.60 28.49
CA ALA A 249 -2.63 -2.32 27.87
C ALA A 249 -2.05 -2.51 26.47
N LEU A 250 -1.17 -3.51 26.27
CA LEU A 250 -0.70 -3.89 24.94
C LEU A 250 -1.86 -4.30 24.03
N GLN A 251 -2.77 -5.15 24.53
CA GLN A 251 -3.94 -5.61 23.79
C GLN A 251 -4.82 -4.43 23.36
N ARG A 252 -5.11 -3.50 24.29
CA ARG A 252 -5.89 -2.30 23.97
C ARG A 252 -5.22 -1.45 22.90
N GLU A 253 -3.94 -1.14 23.06
CA GLU A 253 -3.21 -0.28 22.12
C GLU A 253 -3.11 -0.88 20.72
N ILE A 254 -2.78 -2.17 20.62
CA ILE A 254 -2.48 -2.81 19.34
C ILE A 254 -3.77 -3.31 18.67
N CYS A 255 -4.54 -4.18 19.32
CA CYS A 255 -5.79 -4.70 18.73
C CYS A 255 -6.86 -3.62 18.61
N GLY A 256 -6.95 -2.71 19.59
CA GLY A 256 -7.91 -1.60 19.49
C GLY A 256 -7.63 -0.72 18.28
N GLN A 257 -6.36 -0.48 17.93
CA GLN A 257 -6.02 0.24 16.72
C GLN A 257 -6.31 -0.56 15.44
N GLN A 258 -6.16 -1.89 15.45
CA GLN A 258 -6.58 -2.72 14.32
C GLN A 258 -8.08 -2.53 14.02
N ASP A 259 -8.91 -2.59 15.08
CA ASP A 259 -10.36 -2.46 14.97
C ASP A 259 -10.76 -1.05 14.54
N ARG A 260 -10.10 -0.04 15.11
CA ARG A 260 -10.33 1.37 14.78
C ARG A 260 -10.03 1.67 13.31
N LEU A 261 -8.87 1.24 12.81
CA LEU A 261 -8.49 1.46 11.42
C LEU A 261 -9.41 0.69 10.46
N GLN A 262 -9.80 -0.55 10.80
CA GLN A 262 -10.78 -1.28 9.99
C GLN A 262 -12.11 -0.54 9.87
N GLN A 263 -12.59 0.10 10.94
CA GLN A 263 -13.82 0.90 10.92
C GLN A 263 -13.66 2.17 10.08
N GLU A 264 -12.52 2.85 10.17
CA GLU A 264 -12.31 4.17 9.56
C GLU A 264 -11.85 4.12 8.10
N THR A 265 -11.15 3.06 7.70
CA THR A 265 -10.53 2.92 6.36
C THR A 265 -11.05 1.72 5.58
N GLY A 266 -11.93 0.90 6.18
CA GLY A 266 -12.48 -0.31 5.58
C GLY A 266 -11.49 -1.47 5.45
N THR A 267 -10.21 -1.28 5.78
CA THR A 267 -9.17 -2.30 5.71
C THR A 267 -8.58 -2.55 7.09
N ARG A 268 -8.54 -3.81 7.51
CA ARG A 268 -7.81 -4.18 8.73
C ARG A 268 -6.30 -4.20 8.43
N PRO A 269 -5.46 -3.48 9.20
CA PRO A 269 -4.01 -3.46 8.97
C PRO A 269 -3.39 -4.84 9.04
N ARG A 270 -2.33 -5.02 8.25
CA ARG A 270 -1.48 -6.23 8.29
C ARG A 270 -0.10 -5.94 8.85
N LEU A 271 0.33 -4.69 8.75
CA LEU A 271 1.60 -4.21 9.27
C LEU A 271 1.34 -3.43 10.55
N PHE A 272 2.34 -3.45 11.42
CA PHE A 272 2.31 -2.70 12.67
C PHE A 272 3.70 -2.14 12.94
N ARG A 273 3.79 -0.84 13.21
CA ARG A 273 5.04 -0.22 13.64
C ARG A 273 4.89 0.20 15.11
N PRO A 274 5.76 -0.26 16.01
CA PRO A 274 5.72 0.18 17.41
C PRO A 274 6.20 1.64 17.52
N PRO A 275 5.57 2.47 18.36
CA PRO A 275 6.06 3.80 18.71
C PRO A 275 7.54 3.79 19.07
N TYR A 276 8.28 4.78 18.57
CA TYR A 276 9.73 4.93 18.76
C TYR A 276 10.59 3.79 18.20
N GLY A 277 10.01 2.83 17.46
CA GLY A 277 10.69 1.61 17.02
C GLY A 277 10.96 0.61 18.15
N GLU A 278 10.39 0.82 19.33
CA GLU A 278 10.70 0.11 20.56
C GLU A 278 9.63 -0.93 20.91
N TYR A 279 10.05 -2.19 21.09
CA TYR A 279 9.12 -3.31 21.30
C TYR A 279 9.66 -4.34 22.29
N THR A 280 8.75 -5.20 22.75
CA THR A 280 9.06 -6.40 23.53
C THR A 280 8.47 -7.62 22.84
N GLU A 281 8.90 -8.83 23.20
CA GLU A 281 8.25 -10.04 22.70
C GLU A 281 6.76 -10.10 23.08
N ALA A 282 6.36 -9.55 24.23
CA ALA A 282 4.96 -9.48 24.62
C ALA A 282 4.16 -8.58 23.65
N ALA A 283 4.73 -7.45 23.23
CA ALA A 283 4.12 -6.60 22.21
C ALA A 283 4.02 -7.32 20.85
N LEU A 284 5.08 -8.04 20.43
CA LEU A 284 5.05 -8.81 19.18
C LEU A 284 4.05 -9.98 19.21
N ARG A 285 3.93 -10.69 20.34
CA ARG A 285 2.89 -11.72 20.54
C ARG A 285 1.49 -11.14 20.46
N THR A 286 1.28 -9.97 21.07
CA THR A 286 0.02 -9.25 20.99
C THR A 286 -0.27 -8.84 19.55
N ALA A 287 0.70 -8.27 18.83
CA ALA A 287 0.55 -7.93 17.42
C ALA A 287 0.13 -9.15 16.57
N ALA A 288 0.81 -10.30 16.74
CA ALA A 288 0.43 -11.54 16.06
C ALA A 288 -1.00 -11.97 16.37
N SER A 289 -1.43 -11.95 17.64
CA SER A 289 -2.81 -12.32 18.00
C SER A 289 -3.85 -11.37 17.42
N CYS A 290 -3.46 -10.13 17.11
CA CYS A 290 -4.29 -9.11 16.45
C CYS A 290 -4.28 -9.20 14.91
N GLY A 291 -3.56 -10.17 14.32
CA GLY A 291 -3.49 -10.41 12.87
C GLY A 291 -2.35 -9.70 12.14
N VAL A 292 -1.37 -9.14 12.86
CA VAL A 292 -0.18 -8.53 12.26
C VAL A 292 0.73 -9.60 11.67
N THR A 293 1.17 -9.40 10.44
CA THR A 293 2.05 -10.34 9.72
C THR A 293 3.50 -9.90 9.66
N ALA A 294 3.79 -8.61 9.82
CA ALA A 294 5.17 -8.10 9.89
C ALA A 294 5.23 -6.77 10.67
N VAL A 295 6.42 -6.46 11.19
CA VAL A 295 6.71 -5.24 11.95
C VAL A 295 7.80 -4.42 11.24
N PRO A 296 7.41 -3.49 10.35
CA PRO A 296 8.37 -2.64 9.64
C PRO A 296 8.96 -1.60 10.58
N LEU A 297 10.28 -1.54 10.63
CA LEU A 297 11.06 -0.42 11.15
C LEU A 297 11.63 0.35 9.96
N TRP A 298 12.82 0.92 10.09
CA TRP A 298 13.49 1.69 9.05
C TRP A 298 15.00 1.60 9.17
N ASN A 299 15.67 1.85 8.06
CA ASN A 299 17.10 2.15 8.03
C ASN A 299 17.31 3.66 7.92
N GLU A 300 16.56 4.30 7.03
CA GLU A 300 16.75 5.71 6.69
C GLU A 300 15.61 6.55 7.27
N GLU A 301 15.91 7.80 7.61
CA GLU A 301 14.90 8.77 8.08
C GLU A 301 14.96 10.05 7.25
N ALA A 302 13.78 10.56 6.88
CA ALA A 302 13.65 11.70 5.98
C ALA A 302 12.98 12.89 6.63
N PHE A 303 13.63 14.05 6.47
CA PHE A 303 13.18 15.36 6.92
C PHE A 303 13.07 16.31 5.73
N PRO A 304 12.40 17.47 5.87
CA PRO A 304 12.33 18.45 4.78
C PRO A 304 13.70 19.00 4.33
N ASP A 305 14.67 19.12 5.25
CA ASP A 305 15.97 19.74 5.00
C ASP A 305 17.14 18.74 4.86
N HIS A 306 16.97 17.48 5.27
CA HIS A 306 18.03 16.46 5.21
C HIS A 306 17.49 15.02 5.22
N LEU A 307 18.39 14.07 4.98
CA LEU A 307 18.18 12.63 5.18
C LEU A 307 19.18 12.16 6.24
N GLU A 308 18.73 11.29 7.14
CA GLU A 308 19.59 10.58 8.08
C GLU A 308 19.79 9.15 7.60
N TRP A 309 21.06 8.73 7.62
CA TRP A 309 21.48 7.50 6.97
C TRP A 309 21.91 6.43 7.97
N ARG A 310 21.49 5.18 7.73
CA ARG A 310 21.98 4.01 8.49
C ARG A 310 23.45 3.75 8.23
N TYR A 311 23.85 3.84 6.96
CA TYR A 311 25.17 3.46 6.48
C TYR A 311 26.03 4.69 6.20
N ALA A 312 27.36 4.51 6.27
CA ALA A 312 28.32 5.61 6.20
C ALA A 312 28.51 6.17 4.77
N ASP A 313 28.09 5.43 3.75
CA ASP A 313 28.11 5.84 2.34
C ASP A 313 27.02 6.88 2.03
N GLN A 314 26.00 7.02 2.88
CA GLN A 314 24.87 7.92 2.68
C GLN A 314 24.11 7.62 1.38
N GLU A 315 24.01 6.33 1.05
CA GLU A 315 23.32 5.82 -0.12
C GLU A 315 22.16 4.90 0.28
N PHE A 316 21.10 4.93 -0.52
CA PHE A 316 20.05 3.93 -0.46
C PHE A 316 20.58 2.58 -0.91
N HIS A 317 20.10 1.55 -0.23
CA HIS A 317 20.30 0.15 -0.55
C HIS A 317 18.97 -0.48 -0.99
N PRO A 318 19.01 -1.52 -1.85
CA PRO A 318 17.83 -2.30 -2.20
C PRO A 318 17.00 -2.71 -0.99
N GLY A 319 15.74 -2.28 -1.00
CA GLY A 319 14.75 -2.62 0.01
C GLY A 319 14.78 -1.76 1.28
N ASP A 320 15.55 -0.67 1.31
CA ASP A 320 15.54 0.24 2.45
C ASP A 320 14.14 0.79 2.70
N ILE A 321 13.76 0.80 3.97
CA ILE A 321 12.54 1.41 4.44
C ILE A 321 12.91 2.79 4.99
N VAL A 322 12.26 3.81 4.44
CA VAL A 322 12.45 5.22 4.79
C VAL A 322 11.33 5.65 5.72
N LEU A 323 11.67 6.11 6.92
CA LEU A 323 10.72 6.71 7.86
C LEU A 323 10.61 8.22 7.61
N THR A 324 9.40 8.75 7.73
CA THR A 324 9.14 10.17 7.93
C THR A 324 7.85 10.33 8.75
N HIS A 325 7.40 11.56 9.00
CA HIS A 325 6.25 11.83 9.88
C HIS A 325 5.32 12.87 9.28
N PHE A 326 4.01 12.73 9.54
CA PHE A 326 3.04 13.79 9.22
C PHE A 326 3.23 15.00 10.15
N ARG A 327 4.08 15.96 9.77
CA ARG A 327 4.45 17.11 10.60
C ARG A 327 4.34 18.46 9.88
N ALA A 328 3.82 19.45 10.60
CA ALA A 328 3.86 20.85 10.21
C ALA A 328 5.27 21.45 10.41
N PRO A 329 5.60 22.55 9.70
CA PRO A 329 6.83 23.29 9.95
C PRO A 329 7.02 23.66 11.43
N ALA A 330 8.20 23.35 11.96
CA ALA A 330 8.59 23.62 13.34
C ALA A 330 10.11 23.83 13.45
N ALA A 331 10.61 24.12 14.64
CA ALA A 331 12.05 24.34 14.85
C ALA A 331 12.90 23.10 14.51
N ASP A 332 12.37 21.91 14.79
CA ASP A 332 12.93 20.59 14.49
C ASP A 332 12.42 19.99 13.17
N TRP A 333 11.55 20.70 12.45
CA TRP A 333 10.96 20.26 11.18
C TRP A 333 10.94 21.40 10.17
N LYS A 334 12.07 21.60 9.47
CA LYS A 334 12.33 22.85 8.71
C LYS A 334 11.78 22.85 7.29
N GLY A 335 10.49 22.59 7.15
CA GLY A 335 9.80 22.64 5.87
C GLY A 335 8.44 21.98 5.93
N THR A 336 7.81 21.91 4.76
CA THR A 336 6.48 21.34 4.60
C THR A 336 6.54 19.84 4.30
N MET A 337 5.39 19.16 4.34
CA MET A 337 5.29 17.77 3.90
C MET A 337 5.61 17.60 2.39
N PRO A 338 5.19 18.51 1.48
CA PRO A 338 5.68 18.53 0.10
C PRO A 338 7.20 18.66 -0.04
N ASP A 339 7.86 19.48 0.78
CA ASP A 339 9.33 19.60 0.76
C ASP A 339 10.01 18.28 1.11
N MET A 340 9.49 17.58 2.12
CA MET A 340 9.97 16.25 2.51
C MET A 340 9.77 15.24 1.36
N LEU A 341 8.55 15.16 0.79
CA LEU A 341 8.27 14.20 -0.29
C LEU A 341 9.17 14.47 -1.51
N ARG A 342 9.31 15.73 -1.90
CA ARG A 342 10.21 16.17 -2.97
C ARG A 342 11.64 15.70 -2.72
N ARG A 343 12.17 15.91 -1.51
CA ARG A 343 13.52 15.48 -1.13
C ARG A 343 13.72 13.97 -1.27
N VAL A 344 12.79 13.16 -0.75
CA VAL A 344 12.90 11.70 -0.84
C VAL A 344 12.86 11.24 -2.29
N VAL A 345 11.92 11.76 -3.08
CA VAL A 345 11.76 11.41 -4.49
C VAL A 345 12.99 11.80 -5.30
N ASP A 346 13.51 13.03 -5.11
CA ASP A 346 14.71 13.50 -5.80
C ASP A 346 15.94 12.67 -5.43
N ALA A 347 16.14 12.37 -4.15
CA ALA A 347 17.26 11.56 -3.68
C ALA A 347 17.21 10.12 -4.22
N ALA A 348 16.05 9.46 -4.13
CA ALA A 348 15.86 8.11 -4.64
C ALA A 348 16.10 8.07 -6.16
N THR A 349 15.49 8.99 -6.90
CA THR A 349 15.63 9.08 -8.37
C THR A 349 17.08 9.33 -8.78
N ALA A 350 17.78 10.25 -8.11
CA ALA A 350 19.17 10.56 -8.41
C ALA A 350 20.11 9.37 -8.15
N GLN A 351 19.81 8.53 -7.15
CA GLN A 351 20.57 7.32 -6.84
C GLN A 351 20.11 6.08 -7.64
N GLY A 352 19.14 6.24 -8.55
CA GLY A 352 18.65 5.15 -9.40
C GLY A 352 17.65 4.21 -8.73
N PHE A 353 16.97 4.67 -7.66
CA PHE A 353 15.94 3.93 -6.95
C PHE A 353 14.54 4.44 -7.29
N ALA A 354 13.62 3.51 -7.48
CA ALA A 354 12.18 3.81 -7.50
C ALA A 354 11.60 3.71 -6.08
N ILE A 355 10.51 4.43 -5.82
CA ILE A 355 9.72 4.23 -4.60
C ILE A 355 8.66 3.19 -4.90
N ALA A 356 8.68 2.09 -4.15
CA ALA A 356 7.73 0.98 -4.30
C ALA A 356 6.78 0.91 -3.11
N ARG A 357 5.68 0.17 -3.30
CA ARG A 357 4.70 -0.11 -2.25
C ARG A 357 5.22 -1.20 -1.32
N LEU A 358 5.23 -0.95 -0.01
CA LEU A 358 5.80 -1.88 0.96
C LEU A 358 5.03 -3.20 1.04
N GLU A 359 3.71 -3.16 0.95
CA GLU A 359 2.84 -4.35 1.09
C GLU A 359 2.96 -5.31 -0.10
N ASP A 360 3.53 -4.87 -1.22
CA ASP A 360 3.84 -5.75 -2.34
C ASP A 360 5.02 -6.67 -2.01
N TYR A 361 5.85 -6.31 -1.03
CA TYR A 361 7.05 -7.04 -0.61
C TYR A 361 6.94 -7.70 0.78
N LEU A 362 5.96 -7.34 1.63
CA LEU A 362 5.80 -7.86 3.01
C LEU A 362 4.59 -8.75 3.26
#